data_AF-A0A136LUU6-F1
#
_entry.id   AF-A0A136LUU6-F1
#
_cell.length_a   1.000
_cell.length_b   1.000
_cell.length_c   1.000
_cell.angle_alpha   90.00
_cell.angle_beta   90.00
_cell.angle_gamma   90.00
#
_symmetry.space_group_name_H-M   'P 1'
#
loop_
_entity.id
_entity.type
_entity.pdbx_description
1 polymer ?
#
loop_
_entity_poly.entity_id
_entity_poly.type
_entity_poly.pdbx_seq_one_letter_code
_entity_poly.pdbx_strand_id
1 'polypeptide(L)'
;MILADEPTGNLDSRSGTEVMQIFQSLNRDKGITIVFVTHDSWIARHTQRVVILRDGKVIADRHVPQPLVAGADERPSEEDEMEAVLRDVYYGGRKDEYN
;
A
#
# COMPACT_ATOMS: atom_id res chain seq x y z
N MET A 1 -7.46 -18.02 6.60
CA MET A 1 -7.13 -16.62 6.91
C MET A 1 -5.64 -16.54 7.18
N ILE A 2 -4.97 -15.50 6.67
CA ILE A 2 -3.54 -15.23 6.86
C ILE A 2 -3.41 -13.84 7.50
N LEU A 3 -2.59 -13.74 8.53
CA LEU A 3 -2.21 -12.49 9.19
C LEU A 3 -0.72 -12.30 8.95
N ALA A 4 -0.32 -11.17 8.38
CA ALA A 4 1.06 -10.90 8.01
C ALA A 4 1.49 -9.55 8.58
N ASP A 5 2.50 -9.58 9.45
CA ASP A 5 3.09 -8.40 10.07
C ASP A 5 4.39 -8.04 9.33
N GLU A 6 4.40 -6.89 8.67
CA GLU A 6 5.49 -6.38 7.83
C GLU A 6 6.10 -7.43 6.88
N PRO A 7 5.29 -8.15 6.06
CA PRO A 7 5.77 -9.33 5.32
C PRO A 7 6.81 -9.03 4.25
N THR A 8 6.93 -7.76 3.84
CA THR A 8 7.83 -7.31 2.77
C THR A 8 8.91 -6.35 3.26
N GLY A 9 8.96 -6.01 4.56
CA GLY A 9 9.83 -4.93 5.07
C GLY A 9 11.33 -5.20 4.92
N ASN A 10 11.75 -6.47 4.82
CA ASN A 10 13.15 -6.86 4.63
C ASN A 10 13.46 -7.33 3.19
N LEU A 11 12.54 -7.13 2.25
CA LEU A 11 12.69 -7.57 0.86
C LEU A 11 12.99 -6.38 -0.03
N ASP A 12 13.78 -6.63 -1.09
CA ASP A 12 13.92 -5.65 -2.17
C ASP A 12 12.58 -5.48 -2.93
N SER A 13 12.47 -4.43 -3.72
CA SER A 13 11.23 -4.07 -4.43
C SER A 13 10.70 -5.18 -5.34
N ARG A 14 11.59 -5.95 -5.99
CA ARG A 14 11.21 -7.07 -6.85
C ARG A 14 10.70 -8.23 -6.02
N SER A 15 11.47 -8.67 -5.02
CA SER A 15 11.06 -9.76 -4.13
C SER A 15 9.76 -9.44 -3.39
N GLY A 16 9.57 -8.19 -2.95
CA GLY A 16 8.32 -7.72 -2.36
C GLY A 16 7.13 -7.82 -3.32
N THR A 17 7.33 -7.49 -4.59
CA THR A 17 6.29 -7.62 -5.63
C THR A 17 5.88 -9.08 -5.85
N GLU A 18 6.85 -10.00 -5.92
CA GLU A 18 6.58 -11.44 -6.08
C GLU A 18 5.77 -11.99 -4.90
N VAL A 19 6.11 -11.59 -3.67
CA VAL A 19 5.34 -11.96 -2.47
C VAL A 19 3.91 -11.41 -2.54
N MET A 20 3.73 -10.15 -2.96
CA MET A 20 2.40 -9.56 -3.13
C MET A 20 1.56 -10.25 -4.21
N GLN A 21 2.17 -10.75 -5.29
CA GLN A 21 1.49 -11.54 -6.31
C GLN A 21 0.91 -12.83 -5.72
N ILE A 22 1.70 -13.53 -4.90
CA ILE A 22 1.25 -14.74 -4.21
C ILE A 22 0.05 -14.44 -3.32
N PHE A 23 0.13 -13.38 -2.50
CA PHE A 23 -0.98 -13.00 -1.63
C PHE A 23 -2.24 -12.62 -2.42
N GLN A 24 -2.11 -11.83 -3.49
CA GLN A 24 -3.27 -11.48 -4.32
C GLN A 24 -3.91 -12.70 -4.98
N SER A 25 -3.10 -13.66 -5.47
CA SER A 25 -3.63 -14.91 -6.02
C SER A 25 -4.34 -15.74 -4.95
N LEU A 26 -3.76 -15.89 -3.76
CA LEU A 26 -4.42 -16.60 -2.66
C LEU A 26 -5.76 -15.95 -2.26
N ASN A 27 -5.80 -14.61 -2.22
CA ASN A 27 -7.03 -13.89 -1.90
C ASN A 27 -8.09 -14.04 -2.99
N ARG A 28 -7.74 -13.75 -4.24
CA ARG A 28 -8.68 -13.73 -5.37
C ARG A 28 -9.09 -15.12 -5.82
N ASP A 29 -8.13 -16.02 -5.97
CA ASP A 29 -8.36 -17.31 -6.63
C ASP A 29 -8.78 -18.39 -5.63
N LYS A 30 -8.36 -18.28 -4.37
CA LYS A 30 -8.72 -19.23 -3.29
C LYS A 30 -9.65 -18.67 -2.23
N GLY A 31 -10.03 -17.40 -2.31
CA GLY A 31 -10.93 -16.75 -1.33
C GLY A 31 -10.32 -16.61 0.06
N ILE A 32 -9.00 -16.68 0.20
CA ILE A 32 -8.34 -16.60 1.50
C ILE A 32 -8.31 -15.14 1.97
N THR A 33 -8.91 -14.84 3.12
CA THR A 33 -8.75 -13.52 3.75
C THR A 33 -7.31 -13.30 4.19
N ILE A 34 -6.73 -12.17 3.81
CA ILE A 34 -5.37 -11.75 4.16
C ILE A 34 -5.46 -10.38 4.84
N VAL A 35 -4.78 -10.24 5.98
CA VAL A 35 -4.63 -8.96 6.68
C VAL A 35 -3.16 -8.65 6.79
N PHE A 36 -2.80 -7.45 6.35
CA PHE A 36 -1.45 -6.92 6.46
C PHE A 36 -1.39 -5.87 7.56
N VAL A 37 -0.35 -5.94 8.38
CA VAL A 37 0.12 -4.80 9.16
C VAL A 37 1.35 -4.29 8.45
N THR A 38 1.32 -3.04 8.03
CA THR A 38 2.47 -2.42 7.37
C THR A 38 2.47 -0.90 7.53
N HIS A 39 3.66 -0.32 7.60
CA HIS A 39 3.88 1.11 7.43
C HIS A 39 4.06 1.53 5.96
N ASP A 40 4.15 0.58 5.03
CA ASP A 40 4.35 0.86 3.61
C ASP A 40 3.01 1.16 2.91
N SER A 41 2.85 2.42 2.50
CA SER A 41 1.64 2.87 1.81
C SER A 41 1.45 2.25 0.43
N TRP A 42 2.53 1.83 -0.25
CA TRP A 42 2.46 1.15 -1.54
C TRP A 42 1.85 -0.24 -1.38
N ILE A 43 2.29 -1.00 -0.37
CA ILE A 43 1.70 -2.30 -0.02
C ILE A 43 0.22 -2.15 0.33
N ALA A 44 -0.15 -1.13 1.11
CA ALA A 44 -1.55 -0.87 1.46
C ALA A 44 -2.44 -0.65 0.22
N ARG A 45 -1.91 -0.05 -0.86
CA ARG A 45 -2.66 0.18 -2.12
C ARG A 45 -2.98 -1.09 -2.90
N HIS A 46 -2.32 -2.22 -2.62
CA HIS A 46 -2.65 -3.52 -3.22
C HIS A 46 -3.86 -4.19 -2.56
N THR A 47 -4.40 -3.63 -1.48
CA THR A 47 -5.50 -4.18 -0.71
C THR A 47 -6.84 -3.53 -1.07
N GLN A 48 -7.95 -4.20 -0.77
CA GLN A 48 -9.31 -3.67 -1.03
C GLN A 48 -9.81 -2.70 0.05
N ARG A 49 -9.17 -2.71 1.22
CA ARG A 49 -9.57 -1.91 2.39
C ARG A 49 -8.35 -1.61 3.24
N VAL A 50 -8.21 -0.35 3.64
CA VAL A 50 -7.13 0.13 4.49
C VAL A 50 -7.74 0.70 5.77
N VAL A 51 -7.31 0.16 6.90
CA VAL A 51 -7.65 0.66 8.23
C VAL A 51 -6.41 1.32 8.82
N ILE A 52 -6.53 2.59 9.20
CA ILE A 52 -5.42 3.36 9.79
C ILE A 52 -5.63 3.42 11.29
N LEU A 53 -4.62 2.97 12.02
CA LEU A 53 -4.59 2.98 13.48
C LEU A 53 -3.63 4.07 13.95
N ARG A 54 -4.03 4.79 15.01
CA ARG A 54 -3.17 5.72 15.75
C ARG A 54 -3.50 5.61 17.23
N ASP A 55 -2.48 5.43 18.06
CA ASP A 55 -2.61 5.31 19.52
C ASP A 55 -3.67 4.26 19.94
N GLY A 56 -3.69 3.12 19.25
CA GLY A 56 -4.64 2.02 19.49
C GLY A 56 -6.08 2.29 19.02
N LYS A 57 -6.34 3.41 18.33
CA LYS A 57 -7.67 3.78 17.82
C LYS A 57 -7.69 3.77 16.31
N VAL A 58 -8.81 3.33 15.73
CA VAL A 58 -9.07 3.47 14.29
C VAL A 58 -9.36 4.93 14.01
N ILE A 59 -8.52 5.57 13.20
CA ILE A 59 -8.68 6.96 12.77
C ILE A 59 -9.19 7.09 11.34
N ALA A 60 -9.03 6.05 10.52
CA ALA A 60 -9.62 5.98 9.20
C ALA A 60 -9.90 4.52 8.82
N ASP A 61 -10.94 4.33 8.01
CA ASP A 61 -11.33 3.05 7.45
C ASP A 61 -11.89 3.31 6.06
N ARG A 62 -11.16 2.89 5.04
CA ARG A 62 -11.46 3.24 3.65
C ARG A 62 -11.33 2.06 2.72
N HIS A 63 -12.28 1.94 1.81
CA HIS A 63 -12.14 1.08 0.65
C HIS A 63 -11.17 1.69 -0.35
N VAL A 64 -10.38 0.83 -0.99
CA VAL A 64 -9.53 1.22 -2.11
C VAL A 64 -10.31 0.88 -3.38
N PRO A 65 -10.79 1.88 -4.14
CA PRO A 65 -11.71 1.64 -5.27
C PRO A 65 -11.04 0.86 -6.41
N GLN A 66 -9.74 1.08 -6.61
CA GLN A 66 -8.92 0.38 -7.61
C GLN A 66 -7.61 -0.03 -6.95
N PRO A 67 -7.58 -1.21 -6.29
CA PRO A 67 -6.34 -1.74 -5.73
C PRO A 67 -5.31 -2.00 -6.84
N LEU A 68 -4.05 -1.72 -6.55
CA LEU A 68 -2.94 -2.03 -7.46
C LEU A 68 -2.84 -3.53 -7.71
N VAL A 69 -2.46 -3.92 -8.91
CA VAL A 69 -2.24 -5.34 -9.25
C VAL A 69 -0.74 -5.62 -9.17
N ALA A 70 -0.37 -6.57 -8.30
CA ALA A 70 1.03 -6.87 -8.06
C ALA A 70 1.73 -7.33 -9.37
N GLY A 71 2.79 -6.63 -9.75
CA GLY A 71 3.56 -6.84 -10.97
C GLY A 71 2.92 -6.33 -12.27
N ALA A 72 1.76 -5.66 -12.21
CA ALA A 72 1.28 -4.82 -13.31
C ALA A 72 1.71 -3.36 -13.12
N ASP A 73 1.80 -2.93 -11.86
CA ASP A 73 2.22 -1.59 -11.46
C ASP A 73 3.65 -1.65 -10.89
N GLU A 74 4.57 -0.87 -11.43
CA GLU A 74 5.89 -0.70 -10.84
C GLU A 74 5.81 0.16 -9.58
N ARG A 75 6.63 -0.19 -8.58
CA ARG A 75 6.81 0.68 -7.42
C ARG A 75 7.40 2.01 -7.90
N PRO A 76 6.83 3.16 -7.50
CA PRO A 76 7.42 4.45 -7.84
C PRO A 76 8.86 4.50 -7.31
N SER A 77 9.70 5.33 -7.94
CA SER A 77 11.03 5.58 -7.40
C SER A 77 10.91 6.23 -6.02
N GLU A 78 11.95 6.13 -5.19
CA GLU A 78 11.98 6.85 -3.89
C GLU A 78 11.79 8.37 -4.08
N GLU A 79 12.28 8.92 -5.19
CA GLU A 79 12.07 10.32 -5.58
C GLU A 79 10.59 10.62 -5.84
N ASP A 80 9.89 9.76 -6.58
CA ASP A 80 8.46 9.91 -6.86
C ASP A 80 7.60 9.73 -5.61
N GLU A 81 7.94 8.78 -4.74
CA GLU A 81 7.28 8.61 -3.45
C GLU A 81 7.46 9.86 -2.58
N MET A 82 8.68 10.41 -2.53
CA MET A 82 8.98 11.64 -1.79
C MET A 82 8.24 12.85 -2.38
N GLU A 83 8.23 13.02 -3.70
CA GLU A 83 7.47 14.06 -4.40
C GLU A 83 5.97 13.96 -4.09
N ALA A 84 5.41 12.74 -4.08
CA ALA A 84 3.99 12.52 -3.75
C ALA A 84 3.68 12.89 -2.29
N VAL A 85 4.56 12.51 -1.35
CA VAL A 85 4.44 12.88 0.07
C VAL A 85 4.54 14.40 0.24
N LEU A 86 5.54 15.04 -0.37
CA LEU A 86 5.70 16.50 -0.32
C LEU A 86 4.48 17.21 -0.93
N ARG A 87 3.95 16.70 -2.04
CA ARG A 87 2.73 17.21 -2.68
C ARG A 87 1.52 17.16 -1.75
N ASP A 88 1.31 16.05 -1.05
CA ASP A 88 0.17 15.90 -0.13
C ASP A 88 0.35 16.76 1.13
N VAL A 89 1.55 16.77 1.70
CA VAL A 89 1.83 17.37 3.02
C VAL A 89 2.12 18.87 2.96
N TYR A 90 2.91 19.34 1.99
CA TYR A 90 3.33 20.75 1.89
C TYR A 90 2.49 21.55 0.91
N TYR A 91 2.08 20.93 -0.20
CA TYR A 91 1.32 21.60 -1.26
C TYR A 91 -0.19 21.34 -1.16
N GLY A 92 -0.66 20.58 -0.16
CA GLY A 92 -2.07 20.27 0.02
C GLY A 92 -2.72 19.65 -1.22
N GLY A 93 -1.95 18.88 -2.00
CA GLY A 93 -2.38 18.27 -3.25
C GLY A 93 -2.41 19.20 -4.47
N ARG A 94 -2.12 20.51 -4.33
CA ARG A 94 -2.20 21.53 -5.39
C ARG A 94 -0.80 22.10 -5.70
N LYS A 95 -0.13 21.50 -6.69
CA LYS A 95 1.22 21.94 -7.14
C LYS A 95 1.16 23.33 -7.82
N ASP A 96 -0.04 23.74 -8.24
CA ASP A 96 -0.32 24.88 -9.10
C ASP A 96 -0.32 26.24 -8.36
N GLU A 97 -0.32 26.26 -7.02
CA GLU A 97 -0.42 27.50 -6.23
C GLU A 97 0.93 28.17 -5.92
N TYR A 98 2.07 27.59 -6.34
CA TYR A 98 3.41 28.04 -5.94
C TYR A 98 4.37 28.33 -7.10
N ASN A 99 3.87 28.59 -8.31
CA ASN A 99 4.69 28.99 -9.47
C ASN A 99 4.25 30.33 -10.05
#